data_AF-A0A4V2MNH4-F1
#
_entry.id   AF-A0A4V2MNH4-F1
#
_cell.length_a   1.000
_cell.length_b   1.000
_cell.length_c   1.000
_cell.angle_alpha   90.00
_cell.angle_beta   90.00
_cell.angle_gamma   90.00
#
_symmetry.space_group_name_H-M   'P 1'
#
loop_
_entity.id
_entity.type
_entity.pdbx_description
1 polymer ?
#
loop_
_entity_poly.entity_id
_entity_poly.type
_entity_poly.pdbx_seq_one_letter_code
_entity_poly.pdbx_strand_id
1 'polypeptide(L)'
;MKGAITILLFTISSYSFAQKAFEFEYYYGKTKNFEIKLSLANGYILGSEIIKTDLKTSRKIKYIPNDNPDRKSQSLMFLPDSTDRTVRRRKRDNIILYNMKDDYQVLPDKIRGVYGIDLGTFKFTLYKQKTTH
;
A
#
# COMPACT_ATOMS: atom_id res chain seq x y z
N MET A 1 50.19 -10.16 -12.40
CA MET A 1 49.28 -9.61 -11.35
C MET A 1 48.14 -8.74 -11.89
N LYS A 2 48.32 -7.95 -12.95
CA LYS A 2 47.26 -7.07 -13.49
C LYS A 2 46.01 -7.83 -13.99
N GLY A 3 46.17 -8.95 -14.70
CA GLY A 3 45.04 -9.72 -15.25
C GLY A 3 44.14 -10.41 -14.21
N ALA A 4 44.70 -10.80 -13.05
CA ALA A 4 43.93 -11.41 -11.97
C ALA A 4 42.96 -10.40 -11.32
N ILE A 5 43.39 -9.14 -11.20
CA ILE A 5 42.56 -8.04 -10.69
C ILE A 5 41.42 -7.74 -11.67
N THR A 6 41.70 -7.79 -12.97
CA THR A 6 40.68 -7.56 -14.01
C THR A 6 39.59 -8.64 -13.99
N ILE A 7 39.97 -9.91 -13.82
CA ILE A 7 39.02 -11.03 -13.74
C ILE A 7 38.16 -10.93 -12.47
N LEU A 8 38.77 -10.60 -11.33
CA LEU A 8 38.06 -10.41 -10.07
C LEU A 8 37.01 -9.29 -10.17
N LEU A 9 37.37 -8.14 -10.76
CA LEU A 9 36.45 -7.03 -10.97
C LEU A 9 35.28 -7.38 -11.90
N PHE A 10 35.53 -8.18 -12.94
CA PHE A 10 34.48 -8.67 -13.85
C PHE A 10 33.52 -9.66 -13.20
N THR A 11 34.02 -10.50 -12.29
CA THR A 11 33.16 -11.43 -11.54
C THR A 11 32.24 -10.70 -10.57
N ILE A 12 32.68 -9.60 -9.95
CA ILE A 12 31.89 -8.84 -8.99
C ILE A 12 30.75 -8.05 -9.67
N SER A 13 30.97 -7.50 -10.87
CA SER A 13 29.94 -6.77 -11.62
C SER A 13 28.82 -7.68 -12.16
N SER A 14 29.09 -8.99 -12.28
CA SER A 14 28.13 -9.99 -12.75
C SER A 14 27.13 -10.44 -11.66
N TYR A 15 27.40 -10.12 -10.38
CA TYR A 15 26.49 -10.38 -9.25
C TYR A 15 25.62 -9.17 -8.90
N SER A 16 25.29 -8.35 -9.90
CA SER A 16 24.27 -7.32 -9.71
C SER A 16 22.89 -7.99 -9.66
N PHE A 17 22.42 -8.27 -8.44
CA PHE A 17 21.02 -8.63 -8.21
C PHE A 17 20.16 -7.41 -8.55
N ALA A 18 19.48 -7.45 -9.69
CA ALA A 18 18.48 -6.45 -10.03
C ALA A 18 17.37 -6.51 -8.96
N GLN A 19 17.27 -5.47 -8.14
CA GLN A 19 16.18 -5.30 -7.19
C GLN A 19 14.90 -5.21 -8.01
N LYS A 20 13.98 -6.17 -7.88
CA LYS A 20 12.70 -6.19 -8.59
C LYS A 20 12.02 -4.84 -8.35
N ALA A 21 11.92 -4.02 -9.39
CA ALA A 21 11.13 -2.80 -9.32
C ALA A 21 9.69 -3.22 -9.00
N PHE A 22 9.14 -2.72 -7.90
CA PHE A 22 7.74 -3.02 -7.57
C PHE A 22 6.84 -2.27 -8.54
N GLU A 23 5.83 -2.95 -9.06
CA GLU A 23 4.78 -2.32 -9.86
C GLU A 23 3.63 -1.92 -8.96
N PHE A 24 3.02 -0.79 -9.27
CA PHE A 24 1.81 -0.34 -8.59
C PHE A 24 0.59 -1.00 -9.21
N GLU A 25 -0.22 -1.58 -8.33
CA GLU A 25 -1.48 -2.21 -8.68
C GLU A 25 -2.62 -1.44 -8.06
N TYR A 26 -3.57 -1.03 -8.89
CA TYR A 26 -4.59 -0.07 -8.49
C TYR A 26 -5.90 -0.76 -8.13
N TYR A 27 -6.46 -0.37 -7.00
CA TYR A 27 -7.78 -0.83 -6.56
C TYR A 27 -8.68 0.34 -6.22
N TYR A 28 -9.97 0.14 -6.43
CA TYR A 28 -10.99 1.16 -6.16
C TYR A 28 -12.18 0.57 -5.42
N GLY A 29 -12.71 1.33 -4.47
CA GLY A 29 -13.98 1.06 -3.84
C GLY A 29 -14.73 2.35 -3.52
N LYS A 30 -16.06 2.27 -3.56
CA LYS A 30 -16.95 3.38 -3.22
C LYS A 30 -18.00 2.90 -2.23
N THR A 31 -18.20 3.69 -1.19
CA THR A 31 -19.30 3.54 -0.23
C THR A 31 -20.29 4.69 -0.41
N LYS A 32 -21.35 4.72 0.41
CA LYS A 32 -22.29 5.85 0.44
C LYS A 32 -21.62 7.18 0.84
N ASN A 33 -20.56 7.13 1.65
CA ASN A 33 -20.00 8.32 2.30
C ASN A 33 -18.62 8.72 1.77
N PHE A 34 -17.88 7.77 1.20
CA PHE A 34 -16.51 8.00 0.77
C PHE A 34 -16.09 7.04 -0.35
N GLU A 35 -15.08 7.46 -1.09
CA GLU A 35 -14.33 6.65 -2.05
C GLU A 35 -12.95 6.31 -1.49
N ILE A 36 -12.43 5.14 -1.85
CA ILE A 36 -11.10 4.66 -1.49
C ILE A 36 -10.37 4.23 -2.77
N LYS A 37 -9.17 4.77 -2.96
CA LYS A 37 -8.22 4.35 -3.98
C LYS A 37 -6.99 3.78 -3.28
N LEU A 38 -6.57 2.58 -3.64
CA LEU A 38 -5.36 1.94 -3.16
C LEU A 38 -4.37 1.84 -4.32
N SER A 39 -3.15 2.30 -4.09
CA SER A 39 -1.98 2.00 -4.92
C SER A 39 -1.17 0.96 -4.15
N LEU A 40 -1.28 -0.32 -4.54
CA LEU A 40 -0.59 -1.43 -3.89
C LEU A 40 0.79 -1.61 -4.53
N ALA A 41 1.87 -1.41 -3.76
CA ALA A 41 3.23 -1.70 -4.21
C ALA A 41 3.52 -3.20 -4.03
N ASN A 42 3.29 -4.00 -5.07
CA ASN A 42 3.47 -5.46 -4.99
C ASN A 42 4.96 -5.82 -4.89
N GLY A 43 5.34 -6.51 -3.82
CA GLY A 43 6.74 -6.82 -3.50
C GLY A 43 7.42 -5.78 -2.59
N TYR A 44 6.75 -4.66 -2.28
CA TYR A 44 7.19 -3.72 -1.25
C TYR A 44 5.98 -3.04 -0.59
N ILE A 45 5.29 -3.77 0.29
CA ILE A 45 3.99 -3.34 0.84
C ILE A 45 4.01 -1.97 1.53
N LEU A 46 5.16 -1.59 2.12
CA LEU A 46 5.37 -0.30 2.77
C LEU A 46 5.38 0.89 1.79
N GLY A 47 5.58 0.63 0.49
CA GLY A 47 5.43 1.62 -0.58
C GLY A 47 3.97 1.83 -1.02
N SER A 48 3.02 1.07 -0.47
CA SER A 48 1.60 1.22 -0.82
C SER A 48 1.02 2.51 -0.25
N GLU A 49 -0.08 2.99 -0.82
CA GLU A 49 -0.78 4.15 -0.29
C GLU A 49 -2.29 4.05 -0.51
N ILE A 50 -3.06 4.68 0.39
CA ILE A 50 -4.50 4.81 0.25
C ILE A 50 -4.89 6.28 0.20
N ILE A 51 -5.72 6.64 -0.78
CA ILE A 51 -6.39 7.93 -0.83
C ILE A 51 -7.86 7.71 -0.52
N LYS A 52 -8.32 8.24 0.61
CA LYS A 52 -9.74 8.31 0.96
C LYS A 52 -10.29 9.66 0.58
N THR A 53 -11.39 9.68 -0.17
CA THR A 53 -12.10 10.91 -0.55
C THR A 53 -13.47 10.91 0.09
N ASP A 54 -13.77 11.90 0.93
CA ASP A 54 -15.12 12.10 1.46
C ASP A 54 -16.05 12.63 0.35
N LEU A 55 -17.19 11.98 0.14
CA LEU A 55 -18.08 12.29 -0.99
C LEU A 55 -18.89 13.58 -0.78
N LYS A 56 -19.09 14.01 0.47
CA LYS A 56 -19.86 15.21 0.78
C LYS A 56 -19.00 16.46 0.68
N THR A 57 -17.75 16.36 1.14
CA THR A 57 -16.82 17.50 1.25
C THR A 57 -15.76 17.51 0.15
N SER A 58 -15.67 16.46 -0.67
CA SER A 58 -14.61 16.23 -1.66
C SER A 58 -13.20 16.21 -1.08
N ARG A 59 -13.09 16.13 0.26
CA ARG A 59 -11.81 16.18 0.96
C ARG A 59 -11.07 14.87 0.79
N LYS A 60 -9.81 14.97 0.36
CA LYS A 60 -8.89 13.84 0.21
C LYS A 60 -7.98 13.75 1.43
N ILE A 61 -7.75 12.53 1.90
CA ILE A 61 -6.80 12.23 2.97
C ILE A 61 -5.95 11.06 2.49
N LYS A 62 -4.64 11.23 2.54
CA LYS A 62 -3.67 10.18 2.26
C LYS A 62 -3.42 9.37 3.52
N TYR A 63 -3.38 8.06 3.36
CA TYR A 63 -3.02 7.10 4.41
C TYR A 63 -1.83 6.27 3.94
N ILE A 64 -0.86 6.11 4.83
CA ILE A 64 0.39 5.38 4.60
C ILE A 64 0.42 4.11 5.47
N PRO A 65 1.07 3.04 5.02
CA PRO A 65 1.23 1.80 5.79
C PRO A 65 1.85 2.08 7.15
N ASN A 66 1.34 1.42 8.19
CA ASN A 66 2.00 1.39 9.48
C ASN A 66 3.27 0.55 9.38
N ASP A 67 4.41 1.13 9.73
CA ASP A 67 5.76 0.54 9.64
C ASP A 67 6.00 -0.59 10.65
N ASN A 68 5.13 -0.71 11.65
CA ASN A 68 5.16 -1.77 12.65
C ASN A 68 3.94 -2.72 12.49
N PRO A 69 3.88 -3.51 11.41
CA PRO A 69 2.79 -4.46 11.22
C PRO A 69 2.86 -5.54 12.30
N ASP A 70 1.73 -5.85 12.91
CA ASP A 70 1.60 -7.07 13.71
C ASP A 70 1.74 -8.26 12.75
N ARG A 71 2.96 -8.80 12.65
CA ARG A 71 3.34 -9.87 11.70
C ARG A 71 2.50 -11.14 11.84
N LYS A 72 1.75 -11.29 12.93
CA LYS A 72 0.82 -12.41 13.14
C LYS A 72 -0.54 -12.18 12.48
N SER A 73 -0.92 -10.93 12.25
CA SER A 73 -2.14 -10.59 11.55
C SER A 73 -1.87 -10.55 10.04
N GLN A 74 -2.64 -11.27 9.23
CA GLN A 74 -2.64 -11.08 7.77
C GLN A 74 -3.38 -9.78 7.40
N SER A 75 -3.14 -8.70 8.15
CA SER A 75 -3.83 -7.43 7.99
C SER A 75 -2.82 -6.30 7.89
N LEU A 76 -3.09 -5.38 6.98
CA LEU A 76 -2.27 -4.20 6.77
C LEU A 76 -3.05 -2.98 7.25
N MET A 77 -2.48 -2.30 8.24
CA MET A 77 -3.03 -1.06 8.77
C MET A 77 -2.39 0.13 8.07
N PHE A 78 -3.21 1.10 7.70
CA PHE A 78 -2.80 2.39 7.17
C PHE A 78 -3.26 3.50 8.11
N LEU A 79 -2.38 4.47 8.34
CA LEU A 79 -2.61 5.63 9.20
C LEU A 79 -2.56 6.91 8.35
N PRO A 80 -3.28 7.98 8.72
CA PRO A 80 -3.22 9.26 8.03
C PRO A 80 -1.77 9.72 7.94
N ASP A 81 -1.40 10.24 6.77
CA ASP A 81 -0.08 10.80 6.54
C ASP A 81 0.21 11.89 7.58
N SER A 82 1.26 11.68 8.37
CA SER A 82 1.64 12.57 9.46
C SER A 82 2.19 13.90 8.98
N THR A 83 2.63 13.96 7.71
CA THR A 83 3.18 15.16 7.08
C THR A 83 2.09 16.14 6.63
N ASP A 84 0.86 15.66 6.42
CA ASP A 84 -0.28 16.49 6.02
C ASP A 84 -0.85 17.26 7.23
N ARG A 85 -0.40 18.51 7.39
CA ARG A 85 -0.84 19.40 8.46
C ARG A 85 -2.31 19.81 8.36
N THR A 86 -2.97 19.61 7.22
CA THR A 86 -4.40 19.91 7.08
C THR A 86 -5.25 18.85 7.78
N VAL A 87 -4.73 17.63 7.94
CA VAL A 87 -5.45 16.49 8.51
C VAL A 87 -5.42 16.55 10.02
N ARG A 88 -6.57 16.87 10.62
CA ARG A 88 -6.76 16.77 12.07
C ARG A 88 -6.75 15.30 12.46
N ARG A 89 -5.74 14.89 13.24
CA ARG A 89 -5.68 13.55 13.83
C ARG A 89 -6.91 13.30 14.69
N ARG A 90 -7.63 12.22 14.39
CA ARG A 90 -8.79 11.74 15.15
C ARG A 90 -8.47 10.40 15.80
N LYS A 91 -9.27 10.01 16.79
CA LYS A 91 -9.09 8.73 17.48
C LYS A 91 -9.45 7.60 16.51
N ARG A 92 -8.64 6.54 16.45
CA ARG A 92 -8.86 5.37 15.57
C ARG A 92 -9.04 5.72 14.09
N ASP A 93 -8.49 6.84 13.61
CA ASP A 93 -8.51 7.16 12.17
C ASP A 93 -7.51 6.25 11.47
N ASN A 94 -7.96 5.08 11.04
CA ASN A 94 -7.13 4.07 10.39
C ASN A 94 -7.92 3.26 9.38
N ILE A 95 -7.21 2.73 8.38
CA ILE A 95 -7.77 1.81 7.40
C ILE A 95 -7.07 0.48 7.57
N ILE A 96 -7.83 -0.61 7.69
CA ILE A 96 -7.27 -1.95 7.79
C ILE A 96 -7.73 -2.73 6.56
N LEU A 97 -6.77 -3.26 5.80
CA LEU A 97 -7.01 -4.21 4.72
C LEU A 97 -6.72 -5.62 5.23
N TYR A 98 -7.60 -6.58 4.92
CA TYR A 98 -7.49 -7.96 5.38
C TYR A 98 -6.92 -8.87 4.30
N ASN A 99 -6.28 -9.95 4.75
CA ASN A 99 -5.61 -10.97 3.95
C ASN A 99 -4.54 -10.37 3.02
N MET A 100 -3.80 -9.40 3.56
CA MET A 100 -2.71 -8.73 2.86
C MET A 100 -1.41 -9.55 2.95
N LYS A 101 -0.64 -9.59 1.85
CA LYS A 101 0.68 -10.23 1.76
C LYS A 101 1.69 -9.25 1.20
N ASP A 102 2.96 -9.39 1.59
CA ASP A 102 4.04 -8.51 1.15
C ASP A 102 4.35 -8.66 -0.35
N ASP A 103 4.26 -9.90 -0.86
CA ASP A 103 4.42 -10.22 -2.27
C ASP A 103 3.32 -11.20 -2.72
N TYR A 104 2.70 -10.90 -3.84
CA TYR A 104 1.67 -11.72 -4.46
C TYR A 104 2.19 -12.32 -5.77
N GLN A 105 2.17 -13.65 -5.84
CA GLN A 105 2.32 -14.37 -7.12
C GLN A 105 1.11 -14.11 -8.03
N VAL A 106 -0.09 -14.15 -7.44
CA VAL A 106 -1.35 -13.80 -8.09
C VAL A 106 -2.05 -12.78 -7.20
N LEU A 107 -2.32 -11.61 -7.76
CA LEU A 107 -2.99 -10.53 -7.06
C LEU A 107 -4.48 -10.84 -6.88
N PRO A 108 -5.07 -10.49 -5.72
CA PRO A 108 -6.49 -10.73 -5.50
C PRO A 108 -7.34 -9.80 -6.36
N ASP A 109 -8.46 -10.27 -6.92
CA ASP A 109 -9.39 -9.38 -7.64
C ASP A 109 -10.10 -8.39 -6.72
N LYS A 110 -10.20 -8.74 -5.43
CA LYS A 110 -10.93 -7.99 -4.42
C LYS A 110 -10.16 -7.98 -3.10
N ILE A 111 -10.13 -6.82 -2.45
CA ILE A 111 -9.54 -6.64 -1.12
C ILE A 111 -10.62 -6.12 -0.18
N ARG A 112 -10.81 -6.79 0.96
CA ARG A 112 -11.77 -6.36 1.99
C ARG A 112 -11.05 -5.49 3.01
N GLY A 113 -11.74 -4.48 3.50
CA GLY A 113 -11.20 -3.63 4.54
C GLY A 113 -12.24 -2.94 5.40
N VAL A 114 -11.75 -2.29 6.45
CA VAL A 114 -12.52 -1.43 7.34
C VAL A 114 -11.85 -0.08 7.48
N TYR A 115 -12.67 0.95 7.56
CA TYR A 115 -12.26 2.29 7.95
C TYR A 115 -12.77 2.57 9.36
N GLY A 116 -11.85 2.72 10.30
CA GLY A 116 -12.12 3.20 11.65
C GLY A 116 -12.07 4.72 11.69
N ILE A 117 -13.00 5.34 12.39
CA ILE A 117 -12.92 6.75 12.77
C ILE A 117 -13.75 6.98 14.03
N ASP A 118 -13.14 7.53 15.07
CA ASP A 118 -13.72 7.76 16.38
C ASP A 118 -14.37 6.48 16.96
N LEU A 119 -15.71 6.39 16.96
CA LEU A 119 -16.47 5.21 17.38
C LEU A 119 -17.08 4.43 16.20
N GLY A 120 -16.95 4.96 14.99
CA GLY A 120 -17.49 4.36 13.77
C GLY A 120 -16.54 3.35 13.14
N THR A 121 -17.10 2.32 12.51
CA THR A 121 -16.37 1.37 11.66
C THR A 121 -17.17 1.14 10.39
N PHE A 122 -16.54 1.41 9.25
CA PHE A 122 -17.18 1.31 7.93
C PHE A 122 -16.51 0.21 7.13
N LYS A 123 -17.24 -0.85 6.80
CA LYS A 123 -16.75 -1.93 5.94
C LYS A 123 -16.76 -1.48 4.48
N PHE A 124 -15.76 -1.89 3.71
CA PHE A 124 -15.69 -1.67 2.28
C PHE A 124 -15.00 -2.84 1.56
N THR A 125 -15.16 -2.88 0.24
CA THR A 125 -14.46 -3.80 -0.65
C THR A 125 -13.86 -2.99 -1.79
N LEU A 126 -12.57 -3.21 -2.04
CA LEU A 126 -11.85 -2.67 -3.18
C LEU A 126 -11.84 -3.72 -4.29
N TYR A 127 -11.96 -3.26 -5.52
CA TYR A 127 -11.90 -4.07 -6.73
C TYR A 127 -10.68 -3.68 -7.53
N LYS A 128 -9.95 -4.67 -8.05
CA LYS A 128 -8.80 -4.44 -8.92
C LYS A 128 -9.28 -3.64 -10.14
N GLN A 129 -8.61 -2.52 -10.43
CA GLN A 129 -8.88 -1.76 -11.63
C GLN A 129 -8.25 -2.50 -12.81
N LYS A 130 -9.02 -2.73 -13.87
CA LYS A 130 -8.46 -3.22 -15.12
C LYS A 130 -7.69 -2.07 -15.75
N THR A 131 -6.40 -2.26 -15.98
CA THR A 131 -5.61 -1.38 -16.85
C THR A 131 -6.16 -1.54 -18.26
N THR A 132 -7.03 -0.63 -18.70
CA THR A 132 -7.32 -0.48 -20.13
C THR A 132 -6.05 0.08 -20.78
N HIS A 133 -5.30 -0.80 -21.44
CA HIS A 133 -4.24 -0.44 -22.37
C HIS A 133 -4.82 0.18 -23.64
#